data_AF-A0A529L335-F1
#
_entry.id   AF-A0A529L335-F1
#
_cell.length_a   1.000
_cell.length_b   1.000
_cell.length_c   1.000
_cell.angle_alpha   90.00
_cell.angle_beta   90.00
_cell.angle_gamma   90.00
#
_symmetry.space_group_name_H-M   'P 1'
#
loop_
_entity.id
_entity.type
_entity.pdbx_description
1 polymer ?
#
loop_
_entity_poly.entity_id
_entity_poly.type
_entity_poly.pdbx_seq_one_letter_code
_entity_poly.pdbx_strand_id
1 'polypeptide(L)'
;MALLALCGELSANEILRGEYLARAADCVGCHTSNPSRLFAGGYRVPTPFGDVYSTNITPDHDTGIGRYSEDEFVRAVREGVRRDGTNLYPAMPYDSFARMSREEVLAIRTYLLAQT
;
A
#
# COMPACT_ATOMS: atom_id res chain seq x y z
N MET A 1 -4.04 -5.92 32.86
CA MET A 1 -4.86 -4.97 32.06
C MET A 1 -4.05 -3.84 31.41
N ALA A 2 -2.92 -3.38 31.98
CA ALA A 2 -2.11 -2.30 31.36
C ALA A 2 -1.41 -2.68 30.03
N LEU A 3 -0.96 -3.93 29.86
CA LEU A 3 -0.24 -4.38 28.66
C LEU A 3 -1.11 -4.46 27.39
N LEU A 4 -2.40 -4.79 27.56
CA LEU A 4 -3.39 -4.84 26.47
C LEU A 4 -3.79 -3.44 25.99
N ALA A 5 -3.90 -2.48 26.92
CA ALA A 5 -4.17 -1.08 26.59
C ALA A 5 -3.00 -0.45 25.81
N LEU A 6 -1.77 -0.70 26.23
CA LEU A 6 -0.57 -0.21 25.55
C LEU A 6 -0.42 -0.79 24.13
N CYS A 7 -0.75 -2.08 23.94
CA CYS A 7 -0.74 -2.72 22.63
C CYS A 7 -1.80 -2.13 21.68
N GLY A 8 -3.00 -1.86 22.20
CA GLY A 8 -4.07 -1.20 21.45
C GLY A 8 -3.70 0.23 21.04
N GLU A 9 -3.12 1.02 21.95
CA GLU A 9 -2.65 2.38 21.65
C GLU A 9 -1.48 2.40 20.66
N LEU A 10 -0.55 1.44 20.74
CA LEU A 10 0.57 1.32 19.81
C LEU A 10 0.06 1.01 18.39
N SER A 11 -0.86 0.06 18.26
CA SER A 11 -1.49 -0.28 16.97
C SER A 11 -2.30 0.88 16.38
N ALA A 12 -2.99 1.65 17.22
CA ALA A 12 -3.74 2.84 16.77
C ALA A 12 -2.78 3.93 16.25
N ASN A 13 -1.65 4.14 16.93
CA ASN A 13 -0.62 5.07 16.44
C ASN A 13 0.01 4.60 15.13
N GLU A 14 0.25 3.30 14.96
CA GLU A 14 0.77 2.72 13.72
C GLU A 14 -0.22 2.91 12.56
N ILE A 15 -1.52 2.67 12.79
CA ILE A 15 -2.57 2.90 11.80
C ILE A 15 -2.66 4.38 11.43
N LEU A 16 -2.63 5.30 12.41
CA LEU A 16 -2.66 6.75 12.14
C LEU A 16 -1.43 7.23 11.36
N ARG A 17 -0.23 6.72 11.71
CA ARG A 17 0.99 6.98 10.95
C ARG A 17 0.88 6.43 9.53
N GLY A 18 0.34 5.23 9.38
CA GLY A 18 0.10 4.58 8.11
C GLY A 18 -0.87 5.37 7.22
N GLU A 19 -1.96 5.86 7.79
CA GLU A 19 -2.91 6.72 7.09
C GLU A 19 -2.23 8.00 6.58
N TYR A 20 -1.48 8.68 7.46
CA TYR A 20 -0.77 9.90 7.10
C TYR A 20 0.20 9.64 5.93
N LEU A 21 1.02 8.60 6.03
CA LEU A 21 1.99 8.24 4.99
C LEU A 21 1.32 7.81 3.68
N ALA A 22 0.24 7.02 3.76
CA ALA A 22 -0.51 6.59 2.57
C ALA A 22 -1.15 7.76 1.83
N ARG A 23 -1.60 8.79 2.56
CA ARG A 23 -2.10 10.04 1.97
C ARG A 23 -0.97 10.90 1.41
N ALA A 24 0.13 11.05 2.12
CA ALA A 24 1.29 11.83 1.68
C ALA A 24 1.95 11.24 0.43
N ALA A 25 1.96 9.91 0.32
CA ALA A 25 2.44 9.16 -0.85
C ALA A 25 1.37 8.99 -1.96
N ASP A 26 0.20 9.63 -1.81
CA ASP A 26 -0.93 9.59 -2.74
C ASP A 26 -1.42 8.17 -3.11
N CYS A 27 -1.29 7.21 -2.20
CA CYS A 27 -1.77 5.84 -2.42
C CYS A 27 -3.29 5.83 -2.70
N VAL A 28 -4.06 6.67 -2.02
CA VAL A 28 -5.51 6.75 -2.20
C VAL A 28 -5.90 7.34 -3.56
N GLY A 29 -5.19 8.36 -4.05
CA GLY A 29 -5.48 8.97 -5.35
C GLY A 29 -5.17 8.03 -6.50
N CYS A 30 -4.03 7.33 -6.44
CA CYS A 30 -3.63 6.39 -7.49
C CYS A 30 -4.35 5.05 -7.40
N HIS A 31 -4.70 4.54 -6.22
CA HIS A 31 -5.31 3.21 -6.08
C HIS A 31 -6.83 3.24 -5.88
N THR A 32 -7.52 4.33 -6.23
CA THR A 32 -8.99 4.40 -6.15
C THR A 32 -9.59 4.90 -7.45
N SER A 33 -10.15 3.99 -8.25
CA SER A 33 -10.98 4.36 -9.42
C SER A 33 -12.47 4.51 -9.08
N ASN A 34 -12.96 3.70 -8.15
CA ASN A 34 -14.32 3.75 -7.65
C ASN A 34 -14.32 4.29 -6.20
N PRO A 35 -14.88 5.48 -5.93
CA PRO A 35 -14.92 6.06 -4.58
C PRO A 35 -15.62 5.18 -3.53
N SER A 36 -16.49 4.25 -3.92
CA SER A 36 -17.11 3.30 -2.98
C SER A 36 -16.22 2.09 -2.64
N ARG A 37 -15.06 1.96 -3.30
CA ARG A 37 -14.09 0.87 -3.12
C ARG A 37 -12.69 1.46 -3.04
N LEU A 38 -12.38 2.13 -1.93
CA LEU A 38 -11.07 2.73 -1.69
C LEU A 38 -9.95 1.69 -1.86
N PHE A 39 -8.85 2.10 -2.46
CA PHE A 39 -7.65 1.27 -2.65
C PHE A 39 -7.81 0.05 -3.56
N ALA A 40 -8.98 -0.16 -4.16
CA ALA A 40 -9.27 -1.31 -5.03
C ALA A 40 -8.61 -1.25 -6.42
N GLY A 41 -7.79 -0.24 -6.68
CA GLY A 41 -7.06 -0.06 -7.93
C GLY A 41 -7.95 0.43 -9.07
N GLY A 42 -7.54 0.11 -10.29
CA GLY A 42 -8.26 0.42 -11.53
C GLY A 42 -8.12 1.85 -12.02
N TYR A 43 -7.29 2.68 -11.38
CA TYR A 43 -7.01 4.02 -11.88
C TYR A 43 -6.22 3.89 -13.19
N ARG A 44 -6.74 4.54 -14.24
CA ARG A 44 -6.16 4.49 -15.58
C ARG A 44 -5.03 5.50 -15.71
N VAL A 45 -3.83 5.03 -16.01
CA VAL A 45 -2.68 5.87 -16.36
C VAL A 45 -2.38 5.68 -17.86
N PRO A 46 -2.68 6.69 -18.70
CA PRO A 46 -2.38 6.61 -20.12
C PRO A 46 -0.86 6.67 -20.35
N THR A 47 -0.34 5.79 -21.21
CA THR A 47 1.07 5.81 -21.63
C THR A 47 1.18 5.70 -23.17
N PRO A 48 2.31 6.08 -23.79
CA PRO A 48 2.51 5.96 -25.24
C PRO A 48 2.42 4.53 -25.79
N PHE A 49 2.49 3.50 -24.93
CA PHE A 49 2.50 2.09 -25.32
C PHE A 49 1.22 1.34 -24.90
N GLY A 50 0.23 2.07 -24.39
CA GLY A 50 -1.03 1.52 -23.89
C GLY A 50 -1.37 2.03 -22.49
N ASP A 51 -2.60 1.77 -22.07
CA ASP A 51 -3.02 2.14 -20.72
C ASP A 51 -2.46 1.14 -19.71
N VAL A 52 -1.98 1.67 -18.58
CA VAL A 52 -1.66 0.86 -17.39
C VAL A 52 -2.65 1.20 -16.29
N TYR A 53 -2.96 0.23 -15.44
CA TYR A 53 -3.96 0.37 -14.39
C TYR A 53 -3.35 0.11 -13.02
N SER A 54 -3.71 0.92 -12.04
CA SER A 54 -3.26 0.70 -10.66
C SER A 54 -3.80 -0.61 -10.10
N THR A 55 -3.00 -1.28 -9.29
CA THR A 55 -3.35 -2.57 -8.69
C THR A 55 -4.32 -2.41 -7.52
N ASN A 56 -5.05 -3.47 -7.19
CA ASN A 56 -5.77 -3.53 -5.92
C ASN A 56 -4.75 -3.66 -4.77
N ILE A 57 -4.83 -2.77 -3.77
CA ILE A 57 -4.01 -2.79 -2.56
C ILE A 57 -4.85 -2.88 -1.26
N THR A 58 -6.09 -3.36 -1.36
CA THR A 58 -6.95 -3.70 -0.20
C THR A 58 -6.46 -4.97 0.51
N PRO A 59 -7.00 -5.35 1.68
CA PRO A 59 -6.66 -6.62 2.34
C PRO A 59 -7.19 -7.86 1.62
N ASP A 60 -7.82 -7.73 0.46
CA ASP A 60 -8.29 -8.86 -0.33
C ASP A 60 -7.15 -9.86 -0.60
N HIS A 61 -7.43 -11.15 -0.39
CA HIS A 61 -6.41 -12.19 -0.43
C HIS A 61 -6.04 -12.62 -1.86
N ASP A 62 -6.93 -12.44 -2.83
CA ASP A 62 -6.77 -13.00 -4.16
C ASP A 62 -6.29 -11.95 -5.17
N THR A 63 -6.71 -10.70 -4.98
CA THR A 63 -6.44 -9.57 -5.86
C THR A 63 -5.71 -8.42 -5.15
N GLY A 64 -5.78 -8.34 -3.82
CA GLY A 64 -5.15 -7.30 -3.00
C GLY A 64 -3.81 -7.71 -2.39
N ILE A 65 -3.46 -7.06 -1.28
CA ILE A 65 -2.22 -7.31 -0.52
C ILE A 65 -2.39 -8.27 0.66
N GLY A 66 -3.56 -8.89 0.84
CA GLY A 66 -3.86 -9.74 2.02
C GLY A 66 -2.92 -10.93 2.22
N ARG A 67 -2.23 -11.39 1.15
CA ARG A 67 -1.23 -12.47 1.21
C ARG A 67 0.22 -11.99 1.16
N TYR A 68 0.46 -10.68 1.09
CA TYR A 68 1.83 -10.14 1.11
C TYR A 68 2.39 -10.30 2.52
N SER A 69 3.53 -10.96 2.62
CA SER A 69 4.40 -10.81 3.79
C SER A 69 4.90 -9.37 3.89
N GLU A 70 5.43 -9.02 5.05
CA GLU A 70 6.06 -7.72 5.27
C GLU A 70 7.19 -7.44 4.27
N ASP A 71 8.07 -8.42 4.06
CA ASP A 71 9.21 -8.30 3.14
C ASP A 71 8.76 -8.13 1.69
N GLU A 72 7.73 -8.88 1.27
CA GLU A 72 7.17 -8.75 -0.08
C GLU A 72 6.53 -7.38 -0.29
N PHE A 73 5.85 -6.83 0.72
CA PHE A 73 5.24 -5.50 0.61
C PHE A 73 6.31 -4.40 0.60
N VAL A 74 7.31 -4.49 1.47
CA VAL A 74 8.43 -3.53 1.52
C VAL A 74 9.18 -3.53 0.19
N ARG A 75 9.44 -4.71 -0.37
CA ARG A 75 10.08 -4.86 -1.67
C ARG A 75 9.21 -4.29 -2.80
N ALA A 76 7.89 -4.53 -2.78
CA ALA A 76 6.99 -3.97 -3.79
C ALA A 76 6.99 -2.42 -3.77
N VAL A 77 6.99 -1.81 -2.59
CA VAL A 77 6.95 -0.35 -2.45
C VAL A 77 8.29 0.31 -2.78
N ARG A 78 9.41 -0.26 -2.31
CA ARG A 78 10.73 0.38 -2.41
C ARG A 78 11.51 0.00 -3.65
N GLU A 79 11.27 -1.20 -4.18
CA GLU A 79 12.04 -1.77 -5.30
C GLU A 79 11.16 -2.04 -6.52
N GLY A 80 9.84 -1.85 -6.40
CA GLY A 80 8.92 -2.08 -7.51
C GLY A 80 8.77 -3.57 -7.85
N VAL A 81 9.03 -4.51 -6.95
CA VAL A 81 8.91 -5.96 -7.25
C VAL A 81 7.72 -6.58 -6.51
N ARG A 82 6.73 -7.04 -7.26
CA ARG A 82 5.51 -7.67 -6.73
C ARG A 82 5.81 -8.99 -6.01
N ARG A 83 4.81 -9.50 -5.28
CA ARG A 83 4.86 -10.80 -4.61
C ARG A 83 5.22 -11.97 -5.56
N ASP A 84 4.72 -11.92 -6.79
CA ASP A 84 5.01 -12.94 -7.82
C ASP A 84 6.38 -12.77 -8.50
N GLY A 85 7.19 -11.78 -8.07
CA GLY A 85 8.50 -11.49 -8.63
C GLY A 85 8.47 -10.62 -9.89
N THR A 86 7.29 -10.20 -10.37
CA THR A 86 7.19 -9.31 -11.53
C THR A 86 7.49 -7.85 -11.15
N ASN A 87 8.16 -7.13 -12.05
CA ASN A 87 8.43 -5.71 -11.86
C ASN A 87 7.17 -4.88 -12.11
N LEU A 88 6.92 -3.91 -11.23
CA LEU A 88 5.91 -2.88 -11.39
C LEU A 88 6.35 -1.92 -12.49
N TYR A 89 5.37 -1.52 -13.29
CA TYR A 89 5.61 -0.45 -14.24
C TYR A 89 5.83 0.88 -13.50
N PRO A 90 6.82 1.71 -13.85
CA PRO A 90 7.18 2.95 -13.13
C PRO A 90 6.09 4.03 -13.06
N ALA A 91 4.87 3.77 -13.59
CA ALA A 91 3.69 4.57 -13.25
C ALA A 91 3.36 4.49 -11.75
N MET A 92 3.71 3.40 -11.08
CA MET A 92 3.87 3.42 -9.63
C MET A 92 5.29 3.96 -9.32
N PRO A 93 5.43 5.12 -8.65
CA PRO A 93 6.71 5.81 -8.51
C PRO A 93 7.57 5.21 -7.39
N TYR A 94 7.91 3.92 -7.48
CA TYR A 94 8.68 3.19 -6.45
C TYR A 94 10.05 3.84 -6.16
N ASP A 95 10.68 4.48 -7.16
CA ASP A 95 11.94 5.23 -6.98
C ASP A 95 11.78 6.41 -6.01
N SER A 96 10.61 7.04 -5.97
CA SER A 96 10.28 8.10 -5.00
C SER A 96 10.14 7.55 -3.58
N PHE A 97 9.85 6.26 -3.42
CA PHE A 97 9.65 5.60 -2.13
C PHE A 97 10.87 4.79 -1.66
N ALA A 98 11.90 4.65 -2.49
CA ALA A 98 13.09 3.82 -2.20
C ALA A 98 13.78 4.15 -0.86
N ARG A 99 13.68 5.43 -0.43
CA ARG A 99 14.26 5.94 0.83
C ARG A 99 13.33 5.88 2.04
N MET A 100 12.07 5.48 1.89
CA MET A 100 11.19 5.26 3.03
C MET A 100 11.78 4.18 3.94
N SER A 101 11.69 4.38 5.25
CA SER A 101 12.15 3.38 6.20
C SER A 101 11.25 2.14 6.11
N ARG A 102 11.75 0.98 6.56
CA ARG A 102 10.94 -0.24 6.61
C ARG A 102 9.69 -0.01 7.46
N GLU A 103 9.85 0.63 8.61
CA GLU A 103 8.80 0.91 9.58
C GLU A 103 7.71 1.82 8.98
N GLU A 104 8.10 2.81 8.17
CA GLU A 104 7.15 3.67 7.46
C GLU A 104 6.32 2.90 6.44
N VAL A 105 6.97 2.03 5.66
CA VAL A 105 6.28 1.19 4.68
C VAL A 105 5.36 0.17 5.37
N LEU A 106 5.78 -0.39 6.51
CA LEU A 106 4.94 -1.29 7.29
C LEU A 106 3.77 -0.57 7.96
N ALA A 107 3.93 0.68 8.41
CA ALA A 107 2.82 1.49 8.89
C ALA A 107 1.75 1.67 7.78
N ILE A 108 2.17 1.98 6.55
CA ILE A 108 1.26 2.03 5.39
C ILE A 108 0.55 0.69 5.21
N ARG A 109 1.29 -0.43 5.23
CA ARG A 109 0.71 -1.78 5.10
C ARG A 109 -0.36 -2.03 6.16
N THR A 110 -0.06 -1.71 7.42
CA THR A 110 -0.98 -1.89 8.55
C THR A 110 -2.26 -1.08 8.36
N TYR A 111 -2.15 0.18 7.92
CA TYR A 111 -3.32 0.99 7.58
C TYR A 111 -4.13 0.38 6.44
N LEU A 112 -3.50 -0.03 5.33
CA LEU A 112 -4.20 -0.64 4.19
C LEU A 112 -4.92 -1.94 4.57
N LEU A 113 -4.32 -2.76 5.43
CA LEU A 113 -4.93 -4.00 5.93
C LEU A 113 -6.10 -3.77 6.90
N ALA A 114 -6.24 -2.57 7.45
CA ALA A 114 -7.36 -2.18 8.30
C ALA A 114 -8.59 -1.70 7.49
N GLN A 115 -8.46 -1.50 6.18
CA GLN A 115 -9.54 -1.04 5.30
C GLN A 115 -10.42 -2.23 4.89
N THR A 116 -11.72 -2.17 5.16
CA THR A 116 -12.70 -3.23 4.84
C THR A 116 -13.19 -3.18 3.40
#